data_AF-A0AAD5CEM6-F1
#
_entry.id   AF-A0AAD5CEM6-F1
#
_cell.length_a   1.000
_cell.length_b   1.000
_cell.length_c   1.000
_cell.angle_alpha   90.00
_cell.angle_beta   90.00
_cell.angle_gamma   90.00
#
_symmetry.space_group_name_H-M   'P 1'
#
loop_
_entity.id
_entity.type
_entity.pdbx_description
1 polymer ?
#
loop_
_entity_poly.entity_id
_entity_poly.type
_entity_poly.pdbx_seq_one_letter_code
_entity_poly.pdbx_strand_id
1 'polypeptide(L)'
;MRTSSVALTALAEYTECDIRACLNTLQFLNKKKEMLNVLDISSQVIGRKDTSKSVFDIWKEIFQKRRLKGVRKSIDDCRSSFNEFTSLHSLVSNCGNYDLILDGIHENILQLNYHDPVMKKTVKCLHNLEISDILHQYVMRTQKMSLQVYQPAISIAIHGVVSQVEKPNIQWPKSFHRYRTSLIHKVEALHTWHNKITPCISRHISTKSFVADLVSPLLHILSPPTLR
;
A
#
# COMPACT_ATOMS: atom_id res chain seq x y z
N MET A 1 37.15 16.39 -14.27
CA MET A 1 36.34 17.05 -13.22
C MET A 1 36.63 16.34 -11.91
N ARG A 2 37.16 17.03 -10.89
CA ARG A 2 37.30 16.47 -9.53
C ARG A 2 35.99 16.73 -8.80
N THR A 3 35.13 15.73 -8.70
CA THR A 3 33.96 15.77 -7.82
C THR A 3 34.41 15.56 -6.38
N SER A 4 33.92 16.37 -5.44
CA SER A 4 34.31 16.21 -4.04
C SER A 4 33.67 14.95 -3.46
N SER A 5 34.41 14.23 -2.61
CA SER A 5 33.92 13.02 -1.93
C SER A 5 32.64 13.30 -1.14
N VAL A 6 32.54 14.50 -0.54
CA VAL A 6 31.36 14.94 0.22
C VAL A 6 30.14 15.06 -0.68
N ALA A 7 30.30 15.61 -1.88
CA ALA A 7 29.21 15.81 -2.81
C ALA A 7 28.72 14.48 -3.42
N LEU A 8 29.62 13.51 -3.62
CA LEU A 8 29.25 12.14 -3.99
C LEU A 8 28.54 11.38 -2.86
N THR A 9 28.97 11.58 -1.62
CA THR A 9 28.32 10.95 -0.45
C THR A 9 26.91 11.50 -0.26
N ALA A 10 26.76 12.83 -0.36
CA ALA A 10 25.46 13.48 -0.31
C ALA A 10 24.56 13.06 -1.48
N LEU A 11 25.09 12.83 -2.68
CA LEU A 11 24.34 12.26 -3.80
C LEU A 11 23.85 10.84 -3.50
N ALA A 12 24.70 9.99 -2.94
CA ALA A 12 24.36 8.60 -2.58
C ALA A 12 23.27 8.55 -1.50
N GLU A 13 23.37 9.41 -0.48
CA GLU A 13 22.31 9.58 0.53
C GLU A 13 21.01 10.09 -0.11
N TYR A 14 21.10 11.07 -1.02
CA TYR A 14 19.93 11.69 -1.65
C TYR A 14 19.20 10.78 -2.65
N THR A 15 19.90 9.77 -3.19
CA THR A 15 19.38 8.75 -4.11
C THR A 15 19.07 7.42 -3.42
N GLU A 16 19.05 7.39 -2.08
CA GLU A 16 18.80 6.17 -1.29
C GLU A 16 19.72 5.00 -1.66
N CYS A 17 20.96 5.31 -2.06
CA CYS A 17 21.95 4.35 -2.54
C CYS A 17 21.55 3.58 -3.83
N ASP A 18 20.63 4.11 -4.64
CA ASP A 18 20.37 3.57 -5.99
C ASP A 18 21.51 3.94 -6.95
N ILE A 19 22.31 2.94 -7.29
CA ILE A 19 23.46 3.05 -8.21
C ILE A 19 23.03 3.59 -9.57
N ARG A 20 21.87 3.19 -10.10
CA ARG A 20 21.40 3.66 -11.42
C ARG A 20 21.02 5.14 -11.37
N ALA A 21 20.35 5.58 -10.31
CA ALA A 21 20.03 6.99 -10.12
C ALA A 21 21.29 7.84 -9.95
N CYS A 22 22.25 7.38 -9.15
CA CYS A 22 23.57 8.02 -9.02
C CYS A 22 24.29 8.19 -10.36
N LEU A 23 24.30 7.15 -11.21
CA LEU A 23 24.98 7.22 -12.50
C LEU A 23 24.26 8.14 -13.49
N ASN A 24 22.92 8.08 -13.56
CA ASN A 24 22.14 8.91 -14.46
C ASN A 24 22.26 10.41 -14.13
N THR A 25 22.27 10.75 -12.84
CA THR A 25 22.45 12.12 -12.35
C THR A 25 23.83 12.66 -12.69
N LEU A 26 24.89 11.88 -12.45
CA LEU A 26 26.26 12.25 -12.83
C LEU A 26 26.43 12.38 -14.35
N GLN A 27 25.84 11.47 -15.13
CA GLN A 27 25.88 11.53 -16.58
C GLN A 27 25.18 12.78 -17.11
N PHE A 28 24.05 13.17 -16.51
CA PHE A 28 23.33 14.39 -16.87
C PHE A 28 24.16 15.65 -16.56
N LEU A 29 24.72 15.75 -15.35
CA LEU A 29 25.53 16.90 -14.94
C LEU A 29 26.76 17.06 -15.84
N ASN A 30 27.40 15.95 -16.21
CA ASN A 30 28.52 15.95 -17.15
C ASN A 30 28.09 16.43 -18.55
N LYS A 31 26.92 16.02 -19.05
CA LYS A 31 26.39 16.51 -20.34
C LYS A 31 26.06 18.01 -20.31
N LYS A 32 25.58 18.53 -19.18
CA LYS A 32 25.32 19.97 -18.99
C LYS A 32 26.57 20.79 -18.67
N LYS A 33 27.72 20.14 -18.44
CA LYS A 33 28.96 20.77 -17.93
C LYS A 33 28.75 21.51 -16.60
N GLU A 34 27.78 21.07 -15.80
CA GLU A 34 27.49 21.61 -14.47
C GLU A 34 28.28 20.82 -13.41
N MET A 35 28.76 21.52 -12.37
CA MET A 35 29.41 20.87 -11.24
C MET A 35 28.36 20.46 -10.19
N LEU A 36 28.58 19.28 -9.59
CA LEU A 36 27.73 18.77 -8.53
C LEU A 36 27.92 19.62 -7.28
N ASN A 37 26.88 20.35 -6.89
CA ASN A 37 26.92 21.34 -5.83
C ASN A 37 26.08 20.87 -4.65
N VAL A 38 26.67 20.81 -3.45
CA VAL A 38 26.02 20.21 -2.26
C VAL A 38 24.74 20.95 -1.84
N LEU A 39 24.66 22.24 -2.11
CA LEU A 39 23.50 23.08 -1.78
C LEU A 39 22.32 22.89 -2.76
N ASP A 40 22.59 22.48 -4.00
CA ASP A 40 21.59 22.35 -5.07
C ASP A 40 21.32 20.89 -5.47
N ILE A 41 21.76 19.91 -4.66
CA ILE A 41 21.60 18.48 -4.97
C ILE A 41 20.12 18.15 -5.26
N SER A 42 19.18 18.79 -4.56
CA SER A 42 17.75 18.55 -4.74
C SER A 42 17.22 18.95 -6.12
N SER A 43 17.80 19.95 -6.77
CA SER A 43 17.43 20.40 -8.12
C SER A 43 18.27 19.74 -9.21
N GLN A 44 19.48 19.30 -8.88
CA GLN A 44 20.43 18.64 -9.78
C GLN A 44 20.16 17.13 -9.96
N VAL A 45 19.44 16.50 -9.04
CA VAL A 45 19.12 15.06 -9.11
C VAL A 45 17.92 14.81 -10.02
N ILE A 46 18.20 14.18 -11.17
CA ILE A 46 17.24 13.79 -12.20
C ILE A 46 16.96 12.31 -12.15
N GLY A 47 15.69 11.96 -12.40
CA GLY A 47 15.22 10.58 -12.28
C GLY A 47 14.71 10.22 -10.90
N ARG A 48 14.43 11.21 -10.03
CA ARG A 48 13.52 10.96 -8.91
C ARG A 48 12.16 10.57 -9.48
N LYS A 49 11.74 9.35 -9.18
CA LYS A 49 10.32 9.01 -9.10
C LYS A 49 9.72 9.98 -8.11
N ASP A 50 8.66 10.70 -8.48
CA ASP A 50 8.02 11.72 -7.65
C ASP A 50 7.99 11.28 -6.18
N THR A 51 8.90 11.80 -5.35
CA THR A 51 8.83 11.69 -3.90
C THR A 51 7.71 12.61 -3.45
N SER A 52 6.48 12.27 -3.86
CA SER A 52 5.30 12.47 -3.04
C SER A 52 5.62 11.89 -1.66
N LYS A 53 5.06 12.50 -0.61
CA LYS A 53 5.26 12.08 0.79
C LYS A 53 5.27 10.55 0.89
N SER A 54 6.19 10.00 1.67
CA SER A 54 6.30 8.55 1.87
C SER A 54 4.92 7.98 2.21
N VAL A 55 4.58 6.80 1.68
CA VAL A 55 3.29 6.15 1.93
C VAL A 55 3.05 5.99 3.44
N PHE A 56 4.11 5.84 4.23
CA PHE A 56 4.04 5.87 5.69
C PHE A 56 3.53 7.19 6.25
N ASP A 57 3.98 8.31 5.71
CA ASP A 57 3.54 9.63 6.12
C ASP A 57 2.08 9.87 5.67
N ILE A 58 1.65 9.29 4.56
CA ILE A 58 0.25 9.26 4.15
C ILE A 58 -0.60 8.51 5.19
N TRP A 59 -0.19 7.30 5.58
CA TRP A 59 -0.91 6.55 6.61
C TRP A 59 -0.93 7.30 7.96
N LYS A 60 0.17 7.95 8.34
CA LYS A 60 0.19 8.80 9.55
C LYS A 60 -0.83 9.93 9.45
N GLU A 61 -0.90 10.65 8.35
CA GLU A 61 -1.86 11.75 8.17
C GLU A 61 -3.31 11.22 8.10
N ILE A 62 -3.54 10.02 7.55
CA ILE A 62 -4.87 9.38 7.54
C ILE A 62 -5.31 8.96 8.94
N PHE A 63 -4.40 8.46 9.76
CA PHE A 63 -4.73 7.96 11.11
C PHE A 63 -4.61 9.01 12.21
N GLN A 64 -3.88 10.10 11.99
CA GLN A 64 -3.63 11.13 13.00
C GLN A 64 -4.43 12.40 12.71
N LYS A 65 -5.25 12.85 13.67
CA LYS A 65 -5.80 14.21 13.65
C LYS A 65 -4.74 15.22 14.06
N ARG A 66 -4.61 16.32 13.33
CA ARG A 66 -3.83 17.47 13.82
C ARG A 66 -4.48 18.03 15.08
N ARG A 67 -3.74 18.05 16.19
CA ARG A 67 -4.18 18.75 17.41
C ARG A 67 -4.27 20.25 17.10
N LEU A 68 -5.48 20.76 16.91
CA LEU A 68 -5.73 22.20 16.91
C LEU A 68 -5.49 22.72 18.33
N LYS A 69 -4.38 23.43 18.52
CA LYS A 69 -4.04 24.09 19.78
C LYS A 69 -4.97 25.30 19.96
N GLY A 70 -6.09 25.08 20.64
CA GLY A 70 -6.87 26.09 21.39
C GLY A 70 -7.16 27.43 20.70
N VAL A 71 -7.91 27.45 19.59
CA VAL A 71 -8.55 28.69 19.10
C VAL A 71 -10.05 28.46 18.93
N ARG A 72 -10.82 29.47 19.32
CA ARG A 72 -12.26 29.50 19.65
C ARG A 72 -13.15 28.75 18.66
N LYS A 73 -13.90 27.78 19.19
CA LYS A 73 -15.04 27.09 18.58
C LYS A 73 -16.15 28.09 18.23
N SER A 74 -16.47 28.22 16.94
CA SER A 74 -17.87 28.25 16.46
C SER A 74 -18.02 28.55 14.96
N ILE A 75 -17.03 29.14 14.27
CA ILE A 75 -17.14 29.49 12.84
C ILE A 75 -15.99 28.93 11.97
N ASP A 76 -14.81 28.70 12.53
CA ASP A 76 -13.63 28.21 11.79
C ASP A 76 -13.59 26.67 11.58
N ASP A 77 -14.44 25.89 12.24
CA ASP A 77 -14.44 24.42 12.13
C ASP A 77 -14.77 23.93 10.70
N CYS A 78 -15.66 24.63 9.99
CA CYS A 78 -16.03 24.27 8.62
C CYS A 78 -14.88 24.54 7.63
N ARG A 79 -14.20 25.68 7.77
CA ARG A 79 -13.04 26.01 6.92
C ARG A 79 -11.83 25.14 7.25
N SER A 80 -11.62 24.80 8.53
CA SER A 80 -10.58 23.87 8.95
C SER A 80 -10.80 22.46 8.40
N SER A 81 -12.04 21.94 8.48
CA SER A 81 -12.38 20.62 7.96
C SER A 81 -12.27 20.56 6.43
N PHE A 82 -12.64 21.63 5.73
CA PHE A 82 -12.49 21.74 4.28
C PHE A 82 -11.02 21.82 3.84
N ASN A 83 -10.19 22.54 4.60
CA ASN A 83 -8.75 22.60 4.34
C ASN A 83 -8.06 21.26 4.64
N GLU A 84 -8.46 20.57 5.71
CA GLU A 84 -7.99 19.22 6.03
C GLU A 84 -8.37 18.23 4.92
N PHE A 85 -9.64 18.26 4.49
CA PHE A 85 -10.14 17.49 3.35
C PHE A 85 -9.31 17.76 2.09
N THR A 86 -9.10 19.02 1.72
CA THR A 86 -8.37 19.40 0.51
C THR A 86 -6.89 19.00 0.59
N SER A 87 -6.30 19.10 1.78
CA SER A 87 -4.91 18.71 2.03
C SER A 87 -4.72 17.20 1.97
N LEU A 88 -5.62 16.41 2.56
CA LEU A 88 -5.60 14.94 2.49
C LEU A 88 -5.91 14.46 1.07
N HIS A 89 -6.89 15.08 0.41
CA HIS A 89 -7.25 14.76 -0.97
C HIS A 89 -6.08 14.98 -1.92
N SER A 90 -5.43 16.14 -1.87
CA SER A 90 -4.24 16.41 -2.68
C SER A 90 -3.09 15.46 -2.36
N LEU A 91 -2.89 15.13 -1.08
CA LEU A 91 -1.83 14.22 -0.64
C LEU A 91 -2.03 12.79 -1.14
N VAL A 92 -3.26 12.25 -1.03
CA VAL A 92 -3.62 10.91 -1.53
C VAL A 92 -3.61 10.89 -3.06
N SER A 93 -4.14 11.93 -3.71
CA SER A 93 -4.17 12.06 -5.18
C SER A 93 -2.76 12.16 -5.78
N ASN A 94 -1.83 12.84 -5.10
CA ASN A 94 -0.45 12.99 -5.56
C ASN A 94 0.37 11.71 -5.43
N CYS A 95 -0.02 10.78 -4.56
CA CYS A 95 0.66 9.49 -4.41
C CYS A 95 0.35 8.53 -5.57
N GLY A 96 -0.89 8.57 -6.07
CA GLY A 96 -1.36 7.73 -7.19
C GLY A 96 -1.46 6.22 -6.88
N ASN A 97 -0.89 5.74 -5.78
CA ASN A 97 -0.91 4.33 -5.37
C ASN A 97 -2.03 4.06 -4.36
N TYR A 98 -3.28 4.12 -4.82
CA TYR A 98 -4.45 3.94 -3.95
C TYR A 98 -4.50 2.56 -3.30
N ASP A 99 -4.13 1.51 -4.02
CA ASP A 99 -4.20 0.12 -3.55
C ASP A 99 -3.32 -0.09 -2.32
N LEU A 100 -2.07 0.40 -2.39
CA LEU A 100 -1.13 0.28 -1.28
C LEU A 100 -1.61 1.09 -0.07
N ILE A 101 -2.20 2.28 -0.30
CA ILE A 101 -2.75 3.10 0.78
C ILE A 101 -3.86 2.33 1.51
N LEU A 102 -4.80 1.75 0.77
CA LEU A 102 -5.94 1.02 1.30
C LEU A 102 -5.53 -0.30 1.97
N ASP A 103 -4.57 -1.03 1.40
CA ASP A 103 -3.98 -2.23 2.01
C ASP A 103 -3.35 -1.91 3.36
N GLY A 104 -2.58 -0.80 3.42
CA GLY A 104 -2.00 -0.33 4.68
C GLY A 104 -3.06 0.14 5.68
N ILE A 105 -4.17 0.71 5.21
CA ILE A 105 -5.30 1.05 6.09
C ILE A 105 -5.91 -0.23 6.68
N HIS A 106 -6.22 -1.22 5.84
CA HIS A 106 -6.83 -2.48 6.25
C HIS A 106 -5.97 -3.25 7.25
N GLU A 107 -4.65 -3.32 7.06
CA GLU A 107 -3.76 -4.06 7.98
C GLU A 107 -3.60 -3.37 9.34
N ASN A 108 -3.63 -2.04 9.38
CA ASN A 108 -3.37 -1.27 10.60
C ASN A 108 -4.63 -0.89 11.37
N ILE A 109 -5.82 -0.92 10.76
CA ILE A 109 -7.04 -0.40 11.41
C ILE A 109 -7.33 -1.05 12.77
N LEU A 110 -7.13 -2.35 12.89
CA LEU A 110 -7.40 -3.10 14.12
C LEU A 110 -6.33 -2.89 15.20
N GLN A 111 -5.16 -2.37 14.83
CA GLN A 111 -4.07 -2.06 15.77
C GLN A 111 -4.22 -0.66 16.40
N LEU A 112 -5.18 0.12 15.94
CA LEU A 112 -5.44 1.46 16.45
C LEU A 112 -6.29 1.38 17.71
N ASN A 113 -5.90 2.16 18.72
CA ASN A 113 -6.56 2.20 20.01
C ASN A 113 -7.76 3.16 19.99
N TYR A 114 -8.71 2.99 19.05
CA TYR A 114 -9.91 3.84 19.01
C TYR A 114 -11.04 3.32 19.89
N HIS A 115 -11.68 4.27 20.59
CA HIS A 115 -12.80 3.96 21.46
C HIS A 115 -14.05 3.67 20.63
N ASP A 116 -14.39 2.38 20.54
CA ASP A 116 -15.58 1.88 19.87
C ASP A 116 -16.08 0.57 20.53
N PRO A 117 -16.77 0.67 21.68
CA PRO A 117 -17.25 -0.51 22.42
C PRO A 117 -18.30 -1.33 21.66
N VAL A 118 -18.98 -0.76 20.67
CA VAL A 118 -20.04 -1.42 19.87
C VAL A 118 -19.55 -1.76 18.46
N MET A 119 -18.27 -1.51 18.14
CA MET A 119 -17.65 -1.75 16.82
C MET A 119 -18.35 -1.05 15.64
N LYS A 120 -19.17 -0.02 15.87
CA LYS A 120 -19.91 0.67 14.80
C LYS A 120 -19.01 1.45 13.86
N LYS A 121 -17.94 2.04 14.38
CA LYS A 121 -16.92 2.76 13.59
C LYS A 121 -16.10 1.76 12.77
N THR A 122 -15.72 0.64 13.39
CA THR A 122 -15.02 -0.46 12.69
C THR A 122 -15.83 -0.94 11.49
N VAL A 123 -17.11 -1.24 11.69
CA VAL A 123 -18.01 -1.71 10.62
C VAL A 123 -18.13 -0.67 9.51
N LYS A 124 -18.32 0.61 9.86
CA LYS A 124 -18.39 1.69 8.87
C LYS A 124 -17.10 1.81 8.05
N CYS A 125 -15.95 1.63 8.68
CA CYS A 125 -14.68 1.66 7.98
C CYS A 125 -14.49 0.45 7.04
N LEU A 126 -14.84 -0.76 7.51
CA LEU A 126 -14.79 -1.96 6.67
C LEU A 126 -15.73 -1.85 5.47
N HIS A 127 -16.92 -1.27 5.65
CA HIS A 127 -17.83 -1.02 4.54
C HIS A 127 -17.26 -0.02 3.52
N ASN A 128 -16.57 1.03 3.97
CA ASN A 128 -15.87 1.93 3.06
C ASN A 128 -14.74 1.22 2.30
N LEU A 129 -14.00 0.32 2.95
CA LEU A 129 -12.97 -0.50 2.29
C LEU A 129 -13.59 -1.48 1.27
N GLU A 130 -14.73 -2.09 1.58
CA GLU A 130 -15.49 -2.94 0.67
C GLU A 130 -15.92 -2.17 -0.59
N ILE A 131 -16.49 -0.97 -0.43
CA ILE A 131 -16.86 -0.11 -1.56
C ILE A 131 -15.64 0.19 -2.44
N SER A 132 -14.49 0.46 -1.81
CA SER A 132 -13.24 0.71 -2.52
C SER A 132 -12.77 -0.49 -3.34
N ASP A 133 -12.85 -1.70 -2.79
CA ASP A 133 -12.45 -2.95 -3.47
C ASP A 133 -13.37 -3.25 -4.65
N ILE A 134 -14.69 -3.11 -4.48
CA ILE A 134 -15.67 -3.29 -5.57
C ILE A 134 -15.40 -2.27 -6.70
N LEU A 135 -15.16 -1.01 -6.34
CA LEU A 135 -14.84 0.04 -7.31
C LEU A 135 -13.52 -0.26 -8.02
N HIS A 136 -12.49 -0.67 -7.29
CA HIS A 136 -11.20 -1.04 -7.84
C HIS A 136 -11.34 -2.24 -8.81
N GLN A 137 -12.05 -3.29 -8.42
CA GLN A 137 -12.30 -4.46 -9.27
C GLN A 137 -13.04 -4.07 -10.55
N TYR A 138 -14.04 -3.20 -10.45
CA TYR A 138 -14.77 -2.69 -11.62
C TYR A 138 -13.87 -1.86 -12.54
N VAL A 139 -13.02 -1.00 -11.98
CA VAL A 139 -12.04 -0.20 -12.73
C VAL A 139 -11.06 -1.11 -13.46
N MET A 140 -10.50 -2.11 -12.79
CA MET A 140 -9.56 -3.05 -13.41
C MET A 140 -10.23 -3.91 -14.48
N ARG A 141 -11.49 -4.29 -14.29
CA ARG A 141 -12.25 -5.04 -15.30
C ARG A 141 -12.58 -4.20 -16.54
N THR A 142 -12.95 -2.94 -16.36
CA THR A 142 -13.40 -2.06 -17.46
C THR A 142 -12.31 -1.18 -18.05
N GLN A 143 -11.13 -1.13 -17.41
CA GLN A 143 -9.99 -0.26 -17.75
C GLN A 143 -10.34 1.24 -17.75
N LYS A 144 -11.44 1.64 -17.09
CA LYS A 144 -11.87 3.04 -16.97
C LYS A 144 -11.15 3.74 -15.82
N MET A 145 -9.91 4.16 -16.06
CA MET A 145 -9.05 4.77 -15.04
C MET A 145 -9.57 6.11 -14.49
N SER A 146 -10.44 6.81 -15.22
CA SER A 146 -11.07 8.06 -14.76
C SER A 146 -11.84 7.90 -13.45
N LEU A 147 -12.32 6.70 -13.14
CA LEU A 147 -13.06 6.42 -11.90
C LEU A 147 -12.14 6.31 -10.67
N GLN A 148 -10.82 6.25 -10.84
CA GLN A 148 -9.89 6.23 -9.70
C GLN A 148 -9.93 7.52 -8.88
N VAL A 149 -10.47 8.61 -9.44
CA VAL A 149 -10.68 9.90 -8.75
C VAL A 149 -11.56 9.75 -7.50
N TYR A 150 -12.38 8.70 -7.40
CA TYR A 150 -13.21 8.45 -6.22
C TYR A 150 -12.46 7.78 -5.06
N GLN A 151 -11.27 7.19 -5.29
CA GLN A 151 -10.51 6.49 -4.24
C GLN A 151 -10.00 7.39 -3.11
N PRO A 152 -9.47 8.61 -3.38
CA PRO A 152 -9.14 9.58 -2.33
C PRO A 152 -10.31 9.90 -1.40
N ALA A 153 -11.53 10.05 -1.95
CA ALA A 153 -12.71 10.38 -1.14
C ALA A 153 -13.04 9.28 -0.11
N ILE A 154 -12.84 8.02 -0.49
CA ILE A 154 -13.04 6.87 0.42
C ILE A 154 -11.99 6.88 1.54
N SER A 155 -10.73 7.16 1.20
CA SER A 155 -9.66 7.28 2.20
C SER A 155 -9.93 8.39 3.22
N ILE A 156 -10.53 9.51 2.77
CA ILE A 156 -10.92 10.62 3.66
C ILE A 156 -12.14 10.24 4.52
N ALA A 157 -13.11 9.50 3.96
CA ALA A 157 -14.24 8.99 4.74
C ALA A 157 -13.76 8.06 5.87
N ILE A 158 -12.72 7.26 5.62
CA ILE A 158 -12.06 6.41 6.63
C ILE A 158 -11.35 7.27 7.68
N HIS A 159 -10.57 8.28 7.25
CA HIS A 159 -9.95 9.25 8.17
C HIS A 159 -10.97 9.83 9.14
N GLY A 160 -12.15 10.26 8.68
CA GLY A 160 -13.19 10.83 9.53
C GLY A 160 -13.71 9.89 10.63
N VAL A 161 -13.62 8.58 10.44
CA VAL A 161 -14.14 7.55 11.35
C VAL A 161 -13.06 7.06 12.33
N VAL A 162 -11.83 6.90 11.85
CA VAL A 162 -10.75 6.19 12.55
C VAL A 162 -9.71 7.12 13.18
N SER A 163 -9.63 8.37 12.72
CA SER A 163 -8.54 9.27 13.10
C SER A 163 -8.47 9.57 14.59
N GLN A 164 -7.25 9.48 15.13
CA GLN A 164 -6.93 9.64 16.54
C GLN A 164 -5.92 10.74 16.78
N VAL A 165 -5.85 11.19 18.04
CA VAL A 165 -4.91 12.22 18.46
C VAL A 165 -3.55 11.62 18.85
N GLU A 166 -3.50 10.32 19.13
CA GLU A 166 -2.29 9.56 19.44
C GLU A 166 -1.54 9.17 18.17
N LYS A 167 -0.22 9.00 18.28
CA LYS A 167 0.60 8.56 17.15
C LYS A 167 0.41 7.06 16.96
N PRO A 168 -0.12 6.61 15.81
CA PRO A 168 -0.30 5.19 15.54
C PRO A 168 1.06 4.52 15.30
N ASN A 169 1.19 3.28 15.76
CA ASN A 169 2.29 2.41 15.32
C ASN A 169 1.87 1.73 14.01
N ILE A 170 2.48 2.14 12.91
CA ILE A 170 2.06 1.70 11.56
C ILE A 170 3.00 0.61 11.09
N GLN A 171 2.43 -0.55 10.76
CA GLN A 171 3.14 -1.66 10.14
C GLN A 171 2.99 -1.61 8.62
N TRP A 172 4.03 -2.06 7.92
CA TRP A 172 3.96 -2.21 6.47
C TRP A 172 2.98 -3.32 6.09
N PRO A 173 2.13 -3.13 5.06
CA PRO A 173 1.19 -4.16 4.62
C PRO A 173 1.93 -5.39 4.09
N LYS A 174 1.98 -6.46 4.88
CA LYS A 174 2.64 -7.73 4.54
C LYS A 174 1.63 -8.85 4.39
N SER A 175 0.50 -8.78 5.08
CA SER A 175 -0.47 -9.86 5.16
C SER A 175 -1.06 -10.22 3.80
N PHE A 176 -1.55 -9.23 3.06
CA PHE A 176 -2.20 -9.42 1.77
C PHE A 176 -1.22 -9.92 0.70
N HIS A 177 -0.04 -9.31 0.61
CA HIS A 177 0.98 -9.74 -0.34
C HIS A 177 1.45 -11.18 -0.06
N ARG A 178 1.72 -11.53 1.21
CA ARG A 178 2.09 -12.89 1.60
C ARG A 178 1.00 -13.90 1.28
N TYR A 179 -0.26 -13.54 1.54
CA TYR A 179 -1.40 -14.38 1.19
C TYR A 179 -1.46 -14.65 -0.31
N ARG A 180 -1.37 -13.62 -1.14
CA ARG A 180 -1.40 -13.76 -2.61
C ARG A 180 -0.27 -14.63 -3.13
N THR A 181 0.96 -14.36 -2.71
CA THR A 181 2.14 -15.12 -3.14
C THR A 181 2.05 -16.58 -2.69
N SER A 182 1.67 -16.83 -1.42
CA SER A 182 1.48 -18.19 -0.92
C SER A 182 0.34 -18.91 -1.64
N LEU A 183 -0.76 -18.22 -1.96
CA LEU A 183 -1.89 -18.81 -2.66
C LEU A 183 -1.52 -19.20 -4.08
N ILE A 184 -0.85 -18.31 -4.83
CA ILE A 184 -0.37 -18.59 -6.19
C ILE A 184 0.53 -19.82 -6.18
N HIS A 185 1.55 -19.86 -5.31
CA HIS A 185 2.43 -21.02 -5.21
C HIS A 185 1.69 -22.32 -4.87
N LYS A 186 0.74 -22.29 -3.94
CA LYS A 186 -0.05 -23.47 -3.57
C LYS A 186 -0.96 -23.93 -4.72
N VAL A 187 -1.60 -23.01 -5.42
CA VAL A 187 -2.47 -23.30 -6.58
C VAL A 187 -1.65 -23.86 -7.75
N GLU A 188 -0.47 -23.31 -8.02
CA GLU A 188 0.45 -23.82 -9.05
C GLU A 188 0.95 -25.23 -8.70
N ALA A 189 1.31 -25.48 -7.44
CA ALA A 189 1.68 -26.82 -6.98
C ALA A 189 0.53 -27.83 -7.18
N LEU A 190 -0.71 -27.42 -6.90
CA LEU A 190 -1.88 -28.25 -7.15
C LEU A 190 -2.15 -28.46 -8.63
N HIS A 191 -1.96 -27.44 -9.47
CA HIS A 191 -2.15 -27.56 -10.91
C HIS A 191 -1.10 -28.48 -11.55
N THR A 192 0.16 -28.36 -11.15
CA THR A 192 1.24 -29.25 -11.60
C THR A 192 1.03 -30.69 -11.14
N TRP A 193 0.49 -30.90 -9.94
CA TRP A 193 0.07 -32.24 -9.49
C TRP A 193 -1.12 -32.76 -10.29
N HIS A 194 -2.15 -31.93 -10.51
CA HIS A 194 -3.33 -32.30 -11.28
C HIS A 194 -2.99 -32.72 -12.71
N ASN A 195 -2.04 -32.04 -13.35
CA ASN A 195 -1.53 -32.37 -14.68
C ASN A 195 -0.79 -33.73 -14.75
N LYS A 196 -0.35 -34.28 -13.61
CA LYS A 196 0.28 -35.61 -13.53
C LYS A 196 -0.74 -36.74 -13.36
N ILE A 197 -1.99 -36.43 -13.02
CA ILE A 197 -3.06 -37.43 -12.90
C ILE A 197 -3.48 -37.89 -14.30
N THR A 198 -3.83 -39.15 -14.43
CA THR A 198 -4.37 -39.69 -15.68
C THR A 198 -5.62 -38.89 -16.13
N PRO A 199 -5.72 -38.49 -17.42
CA PRO A 199 -6.81 -37.65 -17.91
C PRO A 199 -8.24 -38.18 -17.68
N CYS A 200 -8.40 -39.51 -17.54
CA CYS A 200 -9.69 -40.13 -17.24
C CYS A 200 -10.23 -39.76 -15.84
N ILE A 201 -9.35 -39.52 -14.87
CA ILE A 201 -9.69 -39.13 -13.51
C ILE A 201 -9.75 -37.60 -13.41
N SER A 202 -8.78 -36.91 -14.02
CA SER A 202 -8.65 -35.44 -13.97
C SER A 202 -9.88 -34.71 -14.52
N ARG A 203 -10.54 -35.22 -15.58
CA ARG A 203 -11.75 -34.60 -16.17
C ARG A 203 -12.88 -34.38 -15.16
N HIS A 204 -13.01 -35.26 -14.17
CA HIS A 204 -14.10 -35.24 -13.20
C HIS A 204 -13.78 -34.42 -11.95
N ILE A 205 -12.58 -33.84 -11.88
CA ILE A 205 -12.06 -33.20 -10.68
C ILE A 205 -11.73 -31.74 -10.99
N SER A 206 -12.47 -30.80 -10.40
CA SER A 206 -12.07 -29.40 -10.37
C SER A 206 -11.00 -29.21 -9.29
N THR A 207 -10.04 -28.31 -9.52
CA THR A 207 -9.05 -27.93 -8.49
C THR A 207 -9.69 -27.44 -7.20
N LYS A 208 -10.86 -26.78 -7.27
CA LYS A 208 -11.58 -26.31 -6.07
C LYS A 208 -12.23 -27.45 -5.28
N SER A 209 -12.93 -28.36 -5.96
CA SER A 209 -13.56 -29.52 -5.31
C SER A 209 -12.52 -30.51 -4.78
N PHE A 210 -11.41 -30.68 -5.50
CA PHE A 210 -10.29 -31.51 -5.05
C PHE A 210 -9.73 -31.05 -3.70
N VAL A 211 -9.46 -29.75 -3.56
CA VAL A 211 -8.90 -29.18 -2.33
C VAL A 211 -9.88 -29.29 -1.17
N ALA A 212 -11.16 -29.03 -1.40
CA ALA A 212 -12.18 -29.09 -0.36
C ALA A 212 -12.44 -30.53 0.13
N ASP A 213 -12.55 -31.48 -0.81
CA ASP A 213 -13.15 -32.78 -0.50
C ASP A 213 -12.12 -33.92 -0.45
N LEU A 214 -11.05 -33.87 -1.24
CA LEU A 214 -10.16 -35.00 -1.47
C LEU A 214 -8.78 -34.85 -0.83
N VAL A 215 -8.25 -33.62 -0.71
CA VAL A 215 -6.91 -33.39 -0.16
C VAL A 215 -6.79 -33.85 1.29
N SER A 216 -7.77 -33.51 2.15
CA SER A 216 -7.72 -33.88 3.57
C SER A 216 -7.76 -35.40 3.78
N PRO A 217 -8.71 -36.15 3.19
CA PRO A 217 -8.69 -37.62 3.26
C PRO A 217 -7.44 -38.26 2.64
N LEU A 218 -6.94 -37.76 1.51
CA LEU A 218 -5.73 -38.29 0.87
C LEU A 218 -4.49 -38.10 1.75
N LEU A 219 -4.34 -36.94 2.40
CA LEU A 219 -3.25 -36.71 3.33
C LEU A 219 -3.33 -37.64 4.55
N HIS A 220 -4.54 -37.91 5.04
CA HIS A 220 -4.74 -38.86 6.14
C HIS A 220 -4.34 -40.30 5.76
N ILE A 221 -4.59 -40.72 4.51
CA ILE A 221 -4.17 -42.04 3.99
C ILE A 221 -2.66 -42.09 3.75
N LEU A 222 -2.07 -41.03 3.18
CA LEU A 222 -0.65 -40.98 2.80
C LEU A 222 0.29 -40.76 3.99
N SER A 223 -0.18 -40.11 5.06
CA SER A 223 0.54 -39.89 6.30
C SER A 223 -0.26 -40.42 7.49
N PRO A 224 -0.39 -41.76 7.65
CA PRO A 224 -1.10 -42.31 8.77
C PRO A 224 -0.35 -41.95 10.07
N PRO A 225 -1.06 -41.57 11.15
CA PRO A 225 -0.45 -41.11 12.40
C PRO A 225 0.39 -42.20 13.12
N THR A 226 0.39 -43.43 12.61
CA THR A 226 1.12 -44.58 13.14
C THR A 226 2.53 -44.73 12.55
N LEU A 227 2.90 -43.97 11.51
CA LEU A 227 4.27 -43.93 10.98
C LEU A 227 4.90 -42.58 11.34
N ARG A 228 5.60 -42.55 12.46
CA ARG A 228 6.48 -41.47 12.89
C ARG A 228 7.93 -41.88 12.66
#